data_AF-A0A0D9ZIU3-F1
#
_entry.id   AF-A0A0D9ZIU3-F1
#
_cell.length_a   1.000
_cell.length_b   1.000
_cell.length_c   1.000
_cell.angle_alpha   90.00
_cell.angle_beta   90.00
_cell.angle_gamma   90.00
#
_symmetry.space_group_name_H-M   'P 1'
#
loop_
_entity.id
_entity.type
_entity.pdbx_description
1 polymer ?
#
loop_
_entity_poly.entity_id
_entity_poly.type
_entity_poly.pdbx_seq_one_letter_code
_entity_poly.pdbx_strand_id
1 'polypeptide(L)'
;MANCFGDVVDNYKLDEMERYVGKAKRQEDRAREAMNLVNEDGKDKKAASYVQGVKDWYGNGESTLCLVYNATGATLRHVADHDWWGFVGRTPYPTEIGNGQWAAFHHVHKSGDSSGSEAAVVYRATNADGVERDLLVAWSTPWSSFYRNKAYCAVGGVDSFQGDWEKLYDKVNNAAYTCDVDSDGFKIKASTATGDSPVFTATIQIHFSQ
;
A
#
# COMPACT_ATOMS: atom_id res chain seq x y z
N MET A 1 -10.41 -13.56 6.36
CA MET A 1 -11.20 -12.31 6.32
C MET A 1 -10.66 -11.47 5.19
N ALA A 2 -11.51 -10.95 4.31
CA ALA A 2 -11.06 -10.01 3.28
C ALA A 2 -10.67 -8.70 3.97
N ASN A 3 -9.44 -8.25 3.77
CA ASN A 3 -8.91 -7.00 4.32
C ASN A 3 -8.74 -5.93 3.24
N CYS A 4 -9.53 -6.04 2.17
CA CYS A 4 -9.71 -5.05 1.12
C CYS A 4 -11.12 -4.45 1.22
N PHE A 5 -11.22 -3.14 1.04
CA PHE A 5 -12.42 -2.35 1.31
C PHE A 5 -12.78 -1.50 0.09
N GLY A 6 -14.07 -1.47 -0.23
CA GLY A 6 -14.61 -0.81 -1.41
C GLY A 6 -14.83 -1.76 -2.58
N ASP A 7 -15.69 -1.35 -3.50
CA ASP A 7 -15.93 -2.09 -4.74
C ASP A 7 -14.80 -1.83 -5.74
N VAL A 8 -14.58 -2.82 -6.61
CA VAL A 8 -13.59 -2.71 -7.67
C VAL A 8 -14.11 -1.76 -8.74
N VAL A 9 -13.29 -0.78 -9.11
CA VAL A 9 -13.55 0.13 -10.23
C VAL A 9 -13.05 -0.55 -11.51
N ASP A 10 -13.92 -1.35 -12.10
CA ASP A 10 -13.67 -2.09 -13.34
C ASP A 10 -14.50 -1.52 -14.52
N ASN A 11 -14.54 -2.24 -15.64
CA ASN A 11 -15.33 -1.80 -16.79
C ASN A 11 -16.84 -1.78 -16.50
N TYR A 12 -17.35 -2.65 -15.61
CA TYR A 12 -18.76 -2.67 -15.23
C TYR A 12 -19.11 -1.41 -14.43
N LYS A 13 -18.28 -1.05 -13.45
CA LYS A 13 -18.44 0.21 -12.71
C LYS A 13 -18.39 1.42 -13.63
N LEU A 14 -17.51 1.41 -14.64
CA LEU A 14 -17.46 2.48 -15.65
C LEU A 14 -18.70 2.50 -16.55
N ASP A 15 -19.32 1.36 -16.86
CA ASP A 15 -20.56 1.31 -17.64
C ASP A 15 -21.77 1.89 -16.90
N GLU A 16 -21.69 2.10 -15.59
CA GLU A 16 -22.70 2.82 -14.80
C GLU A 16 -22.52 4.36 -14.86
N MET A 17 -21.42 4.84 -15.45
CA MET A 17 -21.09 6.26 -15.51
C MET A 17 -21.38 6.83 -16.89
N GLU A 18 -22.23 7.87 -16.95
CA GLU A 18 -22.68 8.49 -18.21
C GLU A 18 -21.53 8.82 -19.19
N ARG A 19 -20.38 9.26 -18.65
CA ARG A 19 -19.20 9.61 -19.46
C ARG A 19 -18.59 8.43 -20.23
N TYR A 20 -18.89 7.19 -19.84
CA TYR A 20 -18.25 5.96 -20.33
C TYR A 20 -19.19 4.96 -20.99
N VAL A 21 -20.51 5.14 -20.84
CA VAL A 21 -21.52 4.29 -21.48
C VAL A 21 -21.27 4.21 -23.00
N GLY A 22 -21.21 2.99 -23.52
CA GLY A 22 -21.03 2.73 -24.96
C GLY A 22 -19.64 3.06 -25.52
N LYS A 23 -18.67 3.47 -24.67
CA LYS A 23 -17.30 3.76 -25.09
C LYS A 23 -16.36 2.61 -24.76
N ALA A 24 -15.29 2.46 -25.54
CA ALA A 24 -14.17 1.60 -25.17
C ALA A 24 -13.49 2.17 -23.91
N LYS A 25 -13.21 1.31 -22.91
CA LYS A 25 -12.57 1.73 -21.66
C LYS A 25 -11.11 1.28 -21.62
N ARG A 26 -10.23 2.18 -21.21
CA ARG A 26 -8.79 1.96 -21.04
C ARG A 26 -8.46 1.73 -19.57
N GLN A 27 -7.26 1.23 -19.30
CA GLN A 27 -6.74 1.13 -17.93
C GLN A 27 -6.69 2.50 -17.24
N GLU A 28 -6.28 3.53 -17.98
CA GLU A 28 -6.27 4.92 -17.51
C GLU A 28 -7.64 5.43 -17.08
N ASP A 29 -8.73 4.98 -17.73
CA ASP A 29 -10.10 5.35 -17.35
C ASP A 29 -10.45 4.79 -15.98
N ARG A 30 -10.14 3.51 -15.75
CA ARG A 30 -10.36 2.83 -14.48
C ARG A 30 -9.49 3.42 -13.37
N ALA A 31 -8.22 3.73 -13.67
CA ALA A 31 -7.28 4.35 -12.74
C ALA A 31 -7.77 5.74 -12.28
N ARG A 32 -8.22 6.55 -13.24
CA ARG A 32 -8.78 7.87 -12.97
C ARG A 32 -10.01 7.80 -12.08
N GLU A 33 -10.92 6.86 -12.36
CA GLU A 33 -12.11 6.69 -11.54
C GLU A 33 -11.85 6.11 -10.18
N ALA A 34 -10.85 5.25 -10.03
CA ALA A 34 -10.39 4.86 -8.70
C ALA A 34 -9.99 6.12 -7.90
N MET A 35 -9.14 6.99 -8.45
CA MET A 35 -8.77 8.23 -7.73
C MET A 35 -9.95 9.15 -7.42
N ASN A 36 -10.90 9.31 -8.33
CA ASN A 36 -12.11 10.11 -8.08
C ASN A 36 -13.02 9.51 -7.02
N LEU A 37 -13.02 8.18 -6.88
CA LEU A 37 -13.85 7.43 -5.95
C LEU A 37 -13.09 7.00 -4.70
N VAL A 38 -11.91 7.58 -4.39
CA VAL A 38 -11.04 7.12 -3.28
C VAL A 38 -11.76 6.97 -1.93
N ASN A 39 -12.76 7.81 -1.67
CA ASN A 39 -13.56 7.83 -0.43
C ASN A 39 -15.03 7.44 -0.63
N GLU A 40 -15.40 6.91 -1.81
CA GLU A 40 -16.77 6.46 -2.11
C GLU A 40 -17.26 5.50 -1.01
N ASP A 41 -18.50 5.71 -0.55
CA ASP A 41 -19.13 4.93 0.52
C ASP A 41 -18.33 4.82 1.83
N GLY A 42 -17.39 5.77 2.05
CA GLY A 42 -16.52 5.81 3.23
C GLY A 42 -15.58 4.61 3.34
N LYS A 43 -15.16 4.01 2.21
CA LYS A 43 -14.27 2.85 2.19
C LYS A 43 -12.89 3.10 2.83
N ASP A 44 -12.39 4.32 2.74
CA ASP A 44 -11.20 4.82 3.45
C ASP A 44 -11.39 4.69 4.97
N LYS A 45 -12.52 5.18 5.49
CA LYS A 45 -12.85 5.14 6.92
C LYS A 45 -13.09 3.71 7.40
N LYS A 46 -13.71 2.86 6.57
CA LYS A 46 -13.91 1.43 6.86
C LYS A 46 -12.57 0.70 7.00
N ALA A 47 -11.65 0.94 6.06
CA ALA A 47 -10.30 0.38 6.11
C ALA A 47 -9.52 0.86 7.35
N ALA A 48 -9.55 2.17 7.63
CA ALA A 48 -8.91 2.75 8.81
C ALA A 48 -9.51 2.21 10.12
N SER A 49 -10.84 2.13 10.22
CA SER A 49 -11.53 1.59 11.40
C SER A 49 -11.22 0.11 11.62
N TYR A 50 -11.11 -0.65 10.53
CA TYR A 50 -10.74 -2.06 10.61
C TYR A 50 -9.33 -2.24 11.20
N VAL A 51 -8.32 -1.56 10.63
CA VAL A 51 -6.95 -1.71 11.11
C VAL A 51 -6.78 -1.12 12.53
N GLN A 52 -7.53 -0.07 12.87
CA GLN A 52 -7.59 0.41 14.25
C GLN A 52 -8.16 -0.65 15.20
N GLY A 53 -9.23 -1.35 14.84
CA GLY A 53 -9.76 -2.45 15.63
C GLY A 53 -8.77 -3.61 15.80
N VAL A 54 -7.97 -3.91 14.76
CA VAL A 54 -6.87 -4.89 14.85
C VAL A 54 -5.78 -4.40 15.82
N LYS A 55 -5.41 -3.12 15.76
CA LYS A 55 -4.48 -2.48 16.69
C LYS A 55 -4.97 -2.50 18.14
N ASP A 56 -6.24 -2.19 18.37
CA ASP A 56 -6.83 -2.19 19.71
C ASP A 56 -6.81 -3.60 20.33
N TRP A 57 -7.01 -4.62 19.51
CA TRP A 57 -6.89 -6.02 19.93
C TRP A 57 -5.45 -6.42 20.25
N TYR A 58 -4.48 -5.93 19.46
CA TYR A 58 -3.07 -6.15 19.72
C TYR A 58 -2.59 -5.51 21.04
N GLY A 59 -3.09 -4.32 21.36
CA GLY A 59 -2.76 -3.61 22.59
C GLY A 59 -1.47 -2.78 22.48
N ASN A 60 -0.69 -2.74 23.56
CA ASN A 60 0.48 -1.87 23.65
C ASN A 60 1.71 -2.49 22.96
N GLY A 61 2.47 -1.64 22.26
CA GLY A 61 3.68 -2.04 21.56
C GLY A 61 3.90 -1.24 20.28
N GLU A 62 5.13 -1.29 19.77
CA GLU A 62 5.49 -0.72 18.47
C GLU A 62 4.78 -1.46 17.34
N SER A 63 4.05 -0.73 16.52
CA SER A 63 3.30 -1.32 15.42
C SER A 63 3.08 -0.33 14.28
N THR A 64 2.54 -0.80 13.17
CA THR A 64 2.21 0.06 12.03
C THR A 64 0.86 -0.35 11.48
N LEU A 65 -0.06 0.61 11.41
CA LEU A 65 -1.39 0.43 10.82
C LEU A 65 -1.27 0.77 9.33
N CYS A 66 -1.21 -0.24 8.48
CA CYS A 66 -0.92 -0.07 7.06
C CYS A 66 -2.20 0.02 6.24
N LEU A 67 -2.29 1.05 5.41
CA LEU A 67 -3.35 1.29 4.44
C LEU A 67 -2.73 1.44 3.04
N VAL A 68 -3.16 0.63 2.08
CA VAL A 68 -2.66 0.68 0.69
C VAL A 68 -3.82 0.85 -0.27
N TYR A 69 -3.84 1.95 -1.03
CA TYR A 69 -4.85 2.21 -2.05
C TYR A 69 -4.33 1.88 -3.44
N ASN A 70 -5.12 1.12 -4.19
CA ASN A 70 -4.83 0.82 -5.59
C ASN A 70 -5.67 1.69 -6.53
N ALA A 71 -5.00 2.51 -7.32
CA ALA A 71 -5.56 3.29 -8.41
C ALA A 71 -4.79 3.08 -9.72
N THR A 72 -4.34 1.85 -9.98
CA THR A 72 -3.58 1.50 -11.19
C THR A 72 -4.47 1.18 -12.39
N GLY A 73 -5.78 1.06 -12.22
CA GLY A 73 -6.69 0.60 -13.26
C GLY A 73 -6.67 -0.91 -13.50
N ALA A 74 -5.89 -1.66 -12.70
CA ALA A 74 -5.78 -3.12 -12.70
C ALA A 74 -5.64 -3.64 -11.26
N THR A 75 -5.69 -4.96 -11.06
CA THR A 75 -5.48 -5.57 -9.73
C THR A 75 -3.99 -5.62 -9.40
N LEU A 76 -3.60 -5.19 -8.19
CA LEU A 76 -2.27 -5.43 -7.64
C LEU A 76 -2.17 -6.87 -7.14
N ARG A 77 -1.06 -7.54 -7.40
CA ARG A 77 -0.82 -8.92 -6.94
C ARG A 77 0.40 -8.98 -6.02
N HIS A 78 0.23 -9.53 -4.83
CA HIS A 78 1.35 -9.76 -3.91
C HIS A 78 2.39 -10.71 -4.53
N VAL A 79 3.66 -10.33 -4.52
CA VAL A 79 4.76 -11.19 -5.06
C VAL A 79 5.90 -11.43 -4.09
N ALA A 80 6.12 -10.53 -3.13
CA ALA A 80 7.11 -10.71 -2.09
C ALA A 80 6.83 -9.79 -0.90
N ASP A 81 7.34 -10.18 0.25
CA ASP A 81 7.35 -9.41 1.48
C ASP A 81 8.62 -9.73 2.28
N HIS A 82 8.97 -8.83 3.20
CA HIS A 82 10.08 -9.04 4.10
C HIS A 82 9.87 -8.28 5.40
N ASP A 83 9.92 -9.02 6.51
CA ASP A 83 9.82 -8.47 7.86
C ASP A 83 11.23 -8.39 8.46
N TRP A 84 11.86 -7.21 8.44
CA TRP A 84 13.17 -7.00 9.08
C TRP A 84 13.05 -7.05 10.60
N TRP A 85 12.02 -6.39 11.14
CA TRP A 85 11.71 -6.37 12.57
C TRP A 85 10.22 -6.44 12.81
N GLY A 86 9.79 -7.42 13.59
CA GLY A 86 8.38 -7.67 13.83
C GLY A 86 7.83 -8.75 12.90
N PHE A 87 6.52 -8.75 12.73
CA PHE A 87 5.82 -9.66 11.83
C PHE A 87 4.43 -9.11 11.49
N VAL A 88 3.86 -9.57 10.37
CA VAL A 88 2.46 -9.28 10.06
C VAL A 88 1.52 -9.82 11.14
N GLY A 89 0.60 -8.98 11.61
CA GLY A 89 -0.36 -9.33 12.64
C GLY A 89 -1.40 -10.36 12.16
N ARG A 90 -2.56 -10.39 12.83
CA ARG A 90 -3.61 -11.40 12.55
C ARG A 90 -4.15 -11.35 11.12
N THR A 91 -3.96 -10.24 10.43
CA THR A 91 -4.46 -10.04 9.07
C THR A 91 -3.27 -10.08 8.12
N PRO A 92 -3.18 -11.09 7.23
CA PRO A 92 -2.05 -11.24 6.33
C PRO A 92 -1.98 -10.10 5.31
N TYR A 93 -0.84 -9.97 4.65
CA TYR A 93 -0.71 -9.14 3.47
C TYR A 93 -1.76 -9.58 2.42
N PRO A 94 -2.61 -8.68 1.91
CA PRO A 94 -3.60 -9.05 0.92
C PRO A 94 -2.92 -9.58 -0.34
N THR A 95 -3.34 -10.77 -0.79
CA THR A 95 -2.77 -11.40 -1.99
C THR A 95 -3.13 -10.63 -3.27
N GLU A 96 -4.29 -9.99 -3.27
CA GLU A 96 -4.77 -9.15 -4.36
C GLU A 96 -5.44 -7.88 -3.80
N ILE A 97 -5.24 -6.74 -4.46
CA ILE A 97 -5.93 -5.48 -4.18
C ILE A 97 -6.54 -5.00 -5.49
N GLY A 98 -7.87 -5.03 -5.61
CA GLY A 98 -8.57 -4.56 -6.81
C GLY A 98 -8.42 -3.05 -7.02
N ASN A 99 -8.49 -2.62 -8.28
CA ASN A 99 -8.50 -1.18 -8.59
C ASN A 99 -9.66 -0.50 -7.85
N GLY A 100 -9.40 0.62 -7.20
CA GLY A 100 -10.41 1.36 -6.44
C GLY A 100 -10.58 0.93 -4.97
N GLN A 101 -9.85 -0.10 -4.52
CA GLN A 101 -9.93 -0.64 -3.15
C GLN A 101 -8.81 -0.14 -2.24
N TRP A 102 -9.14 -0.05 -0.94
CA TRP A 102 -8.18 0.10 0.14
C TRP A 102 -7.88 -1.26 0.75
N ALA A 103 -6.62 -1.68 0.78
CA ALA A 103 -6.14 -2.75 1.63
C ALA A 103 -5.78 -2.21 3.02
N ALA A 104 -6.06 -2.99 4.06
CA ALA A 104 -5.73 -2.65 5.44
C ALA A 104 -5.10 -3.86 6.16
N PHE A 105 -3.95 -3.67 6.78
CA PHE A 105 -3.27 -4.72 7.55
C PHE A 105 -2.43 -4.09 8.65
N HIS A 106 -2.05 -4.89 9.64
CA HIS A 106 -1.34 -4.42 10.83
C HIS A 106 -0.03 -5.18 10.93
N HIS A 107 1.07 -4.46 11.12
CA HIS A 107 2.40 -5.04 11.34
C HIS A 107 2.85 -4.70 12.76
N VAL A 108 3.41 -5.67 13.47
CA VAL A 108 3.63 -5.57 14.93
C VAL A 108 5.04 -5.98 15.30
N HIS A 109 5.59 -5.36 16.34
CA HIS A 109 6.82 -5.86 16.92
C HIS A 109 6.61 -7.25 17.57
N LYS A 110 7.72 -7.96 17.75
CA LYS A 110 7.73 -9.23 18.46
C LYS A 110 7.70 -9.00 19.97
N SER A 111 6.71 -9.58 20.65
CA SER A 111 6.55 -9.42 22.10
C SER A 111 7.81 -9.86 22.85
N GLY A 112 8.28 -9.02 23.76
CA GLY A 112 9.51 -9.25 24.53
C GLY A 112 10.79 -8.77 23.85
N ASP A 113 10.75 -8.36 22.58
CA ASP A 113 11.90 -7.81 21.88
C ASP A 113 11.86 -6.27 21.93
N SER A 114 13.03 -5.64 22.15
CA SER A 114 13.22 -4.19 22.00
C SER A 114 13.40 -3.82 20.52
N SER A 115 12.44 -4.23 19.69
CA SER A 115 12.43 -4.02 18.23
C SER A 115 11.20 -3.23 17.80
N GLY A 116 11.29 -2.61 16.62
CA GLY A 116 10.18 -1.90 16.01
C GLY A 116 9.25 -2.79 15.18
N SER A 117 8.48 -2.12 14.34
CA SER A 117 7.70 -2.67 13.23
C SER A 117 8.30 -2.15 11.92
N GLU A 118 9.10 -2.98 11.24
CA GLU A 118 9.85 -2.61 10.05
C GLU A 118 9.74 -3.72 9.00
N ALA A 119 9.07 -3.41 7.89
CA ALA A 119 8.81 -4.40 6.85
C ALA A 119 8.55 -3.73 5.50
N ALA A 120 8.55 -4.56 4.46
CA ALA A 120 8.20 -4.18 3.10
C ALA A 120 7.26 -5.20 2.46
N VAL A 121 6.39 -4.71 1.59
CA VAL A 121 5.53 -5.53 0.73
C VAL A 121 5.71 -5.08 -0.71
N VAL A 122 5.75 -6.06 -1.61
CA VAL A 122 5.93 -5.86 -3.05
C VAL A 122 4.69 -6.38 -3.78
N TYR A 123 4.07 -5.49 -4.53
CA TYR A 123 2.96 -5.81 -5.42
C TYR A 123 3.39 -5.71 -6.88
N ARG A 124 2.97 -6.65 -7.72
CA ARG A 124 3.12 -6.60 -9.16
C ARG A 124 1.89 -5.98 -9.82
N ALA A 125 2.12 -5.13 -10.81
CA ALA A 125 1.08 -4.56 -11.66
C ALA A 125 1.61 -4.26 -13.07
N THR A 126 0.70 -4.02 -14.01
CA THR A 126 1.01 -3.50 -15.34
C THR A 126 0.75 -2.00 -15.40
N ASN A 127 1.62 -1.24 -16.05
CA ASN A 127 1.34 0.16 -16.39
C ASN A 127 0.40 0.25 -17.62
N ALA A 128 0.07 1.48 -18.05
CA ALA A 128 -0.81 1.72 -19.20
C ALA A 128 -0.30 1.13 -20.52
N ASP A 129 1.03 0.94 -20.65
CA ASP A 129 1.68 0.35 -21.81
C ASP A 129 1.71 -1.20 -21.75
N GLY A 130 1.14 -1.80 -20.71
CA GLY A 130 1.13 -3.24 -20.49
C GLY A 130 2.44 -3.80 -19.93
N VAL A 131 3.32 -2.94 -19.44
CA VAL A 131 4.63 -3.33 -18.90
C VAL A 131 4.49 -3.69 -17.42
N GLU A 132 4.92 -4.89 -17.04
CA GLU A 132 4.93 -5.34 -15.65
C GLU A 132 6.07 -4.70 -14.84
N ARG A 133 5.74 -4.29 -13.62
CA ARG A 133 6.67 -3.79 -12.61
C ARG A 133 6.30 -4.29 -11.23
N ASP A 134 7.31 -4.35 -10.37
CA ASP A 134 7.15 -4.59 -8.95
C ASP A 134 7.15 -3.24 -8.23
N LEU A 135 6.22 -3.09 -7.30
CA LEU A 135 5.87 -1.85 -6.62
C LEU A 135 6.05 -2.09 -5.12
N LEU A 136 7.15 -1.58 -4.58
CA LEU A 136 7.51 -1.74 -3.18
C LEU A 136 6.91 -0.62 -2.35
N VAL A 137 6.29 -0.99 -1.23
CA VAL A 137 5.92 -0.08 -0.14
C VAL A 137 6.51 -0.63 1.16
N ALA A 138 7.17 0.23 1.92
CA ALA A 138 7.88 -0.16 3.14
C ALA A 138 7.74 0.90 4.22
N TRP A 139 7.84 0.44 5.47
CA TRP A 139 7.71 1.27 6.65
C TRP A 139 8.77 0.91 7.68
N SER A 140 9.07 1.87 8.55
CA SER A 140 9.77 1.61 9.81
C SER A 140 9.11 2.44 10.92
N THR A 141 8.61 1.75 11.94
CA THR A 141 8.24 2.30 13.25
C THR A 141 9.27 1.77 14.26
N PRO A 142 10.36 2.50 14.53
CA PRO A 142 11.44 2.03 15.38
C PRO A 142 11.06 2.08 16.88
N TRP A 143 11.62 1.18 17.68
CA TRP A 143 11.35 1.10 19.12
C TRP A 143 11.86 2.29 19.96
N SER A 144 12.90 2.97 19.49
CA SER A 144 13.48 4.08 20.22
C SER A 144 12.95 5.41 19.71
N SER A 145 12.51 6.26 20.63
CA SER A 145 12.08 7.63 20.38
C SER A 145 13.16 8.55 19.80
N PHE A 146 14.43 8.10 19.77
CA PHE A 146 15.51 8.81 19.08
C PHE A 146 15.46 8.64 17.56
N TYR A 147 14.81 7.58 17.08
CA TYR A 147 14.59 7.35 15.66
C TYR A 147 13.20 7.82 15.24
N ARG A 148 13.08 8.18 13.97
CA ARG A 148 11.84 8.72 13.40
C ARG A 148 11.19 7.65 12.54
N ASN A 149 9.87 7.65 12.50
CA ASN A 149 9.12 6.77 11.62
C ASN A 149 9.45 7.07 10.15
N LYS A 150 9.45 6.02 9.33
CA LYS A 150 9.84 6.06 7.93
C LYS A 150 8.75 5.51 7.03
N ALA A 151 8.59 6.14 5.88
CA ALA A 151 7.83 5.61 4.76
C ALA A 151 8.75 5.58 3.54
N TYR A 152 8.76 4.46 2.82
CA TYR A 152 9.55 4.29 1.61
C TYR A 152 8.71 3.59 0.54
N CYS A 153 8.92 3.98 -0.71
CA CYS A 153 8.35 3.30 -1.85
C CYS A 153 9.31 3.32 -3.03
N ALA A 154 9.20 2.32 -3.90
CA ALA A 154 10.02 2.21 -5.09
C ALA A 154 9.29 1.46 -6.21
N VAL A 155 9.69 1.72 -7.45
CA VAL A 155 9.29 0.95 -8.62
C VAL A 155 10.52 0.20 -9.11
N GLY A 156 10.37 -1.09 -9.36
CA GLY A 156 11.44 -1.98 -9.79
C GLY A 156 11.01 -2.89 -10.92
N GLY A 157 11.99 -3.50 -11.59
CA GLY A 157 11.72 -4.59 -12.51
C GLY A 157 11.09 -5.78 -11.80
N VAL A 158 10.47 -6.67 -12.58
CA VAL A 158 9.97 -7.96 -12.10
C VAL A 158 11.07 -8.70 -11.33
N ASP A 159 10.75 -9.09 -10.10
CA ASP A 159 11.61 -9.84 -9.17
C ASP A 159 12.92 -9.13 -8.77
N SER A 160 12.96 -7.79 -8.87
CA SER A 160 14.17 -7.01 -8.61
C SER A 160 14.46 -6.71 -7.14
N PHE A 161 13.50 -6.88 -6.23
CA PHE A 161 13.66 -6.54 -4.81
C PHE A 161 14.12 -7.73 -3.94
N GLN A 162 13.82 -8.95 -4.38
CA GLN A 162 14.00 -10.19 -3.63
C GLN A 162 15.47 -10.55 -3.37
N GLY A 163 16.39 -9.98 -4.16
CA GLY A 163 17.82 -10.29 -4.09
C GLY A 163 18.63 -9.42 -3.12
N ASP A 164 18.06 -8.37 -2.52
CA ASP A 164 18.85 -7.35 -1.79
C ASP A 164 18.08 -6.63 -0.67
N TRP A 165 17.42 -7.41 0.19
CA TRP A 165 16.66 -6.89 1.33
C TRP A 165 17.48 -6.05 2.30
N GLU A 166 18.77 -6.33 2.46
CA GLU A 166 19.68 -5.56 3.32
C GLU A 166 19.91 -4.14 2.77
N LYS A 167 20.18 -3.98 1.46
CA LYS A 167 20.29 -2.63 0.89
C LYS A 167 18.95 -1.90 0.89
N LEU A 168 17.83 -2.62 0.79
CA LEU A 168 16.51 -2.02 0.97
C LEU A 168 16.29 -1.56 2.41
N TYR A 169 16.76 -2.31 3.39
CA TYR A 169 16.71 -1.93 4.81
C TYR A 169 17.42 -0.60 5.05
N ASP A 170 18.63 -0.45 4.51
CA ASP A 170 19.40 0.80 4.60
C ASP A 170 18.63 1.98 3.96
N LYS A 171 17.98 1.76 2.82
CA LYS A 171 17.17 2.79 2.15
C LYS A 171 15.96 3.19 2.99
N VAL A 172 15.25 2.22 3.60
CA VAL A 172 14.10 2.49 4.47
C VAL A 172 14.53 3.29 5.69
N ASN A 173 15.63 2.92 6.35
CA ASN A 173 16.10 3.62 7.55
C ASN A 173 16.66 5.02 7.28
N ASN A 174 17.14 5.27 6.06
CA ASN A 174 17.55 6.60 5.62
C ASN A 174 16.41 7.44 5.01
N ALA A 175 15.19 6.90 4.92
CA ALA A 175 14.05 7.60 4.35
C ALA A 175 13.52 8.72 5.28
N ALA A 176 12.43 9.35 4.86
CA ALA A 176 11.70 10.36 5.63
C ALA A 176 10.31 9.85 6.03
N TYR A 177 9.49 10.73 6.61
CA TYR A 177 8.08 10.43 6.88
C TYR A 177 7.25 10.24 5.61
N THR A 178 7.76 10.66 4.46
CA THR A 178 7.11 10.57 3.16
C THR A 178 8.09 10.10 2.09
N CYS A 179 7.55 9.42 1.07
CA CYS A 179 8.26 9.05 -0.14
C CYS A 179 7.30 9.21 -1.33
N ASP A 180 7.79 9.84 -2.41
CA ASP A 180 7.08 9.97 -3.68
C ASP A 180 8.02 9.45 -4.76
N VAL A 181 7.54 8.50 -5.56
CA VAL A 181 8.26 7.98 -6.72
C VAL A 181 7.38 8.11 -7.96
N ASP A 182 7.99 8.53 -9.05
CA ASP A 182 7.36 8.72 -10.35
C ASP A 182 8.29 8.07 -11.39
N SER A 183 7.98 6.84 -11.79
CA SER A 183 8.89 6.02 -12.60
C SER A 183 8.12 4.91 -13.35
N ASP A 184 8.57 4.57 -14.56
CA ASP A 184 8.02 3.49 -15.38
C ASP A 184 6.49 3.51 -15.56
N GLY A 185 5.90 4.72 -15.62
CA GLY A 185 4.45 4.91 -15.77
C GLY A 185 3.64 4.69 -14.49
N PHE A 186 4.31 4.51 -13.35
CA PHE A 186 3.71 4.47 -12.02
C PHE A 186 4.05 5.70 -11.21
N LYS A 187 3.12 6.06 -10.32
CA LYS A 187 3.34 7.02 -9.24
C LYS A 187 2.94 6.37 -7.93
N ILE A 188 3.84 6.34 -6.95
CA ILE A 188 3.55 5.85 -5.60
C ILE A 188 3.81 6.98 -4.62
N LYS A 189 2.86 7.22 -3.73
CA LYS A 189 3.01 8.14 -2.60
C LYS A 189 2.82 7.36 -1.32
N ALA A 190 3.88 7.29 -0.51
CA ALA A 190 3.85 6.68 0.81
C ALA A 190 4.07 7.75 1.90
N SER A 191 3.38 7.61 3.02
CA SER A 191 3.53 8.48 4.18
C SER A 191 3.28 7.74 5.48
N THR A 192 3.90 8.17 6.57
CA THR A 192 3.63 7.68 7.92
C THR A 192 3.53 8.84 8.91
N ALA A 193 2.82 8.61 10.01
CA ALA A 193 2.68 9.56 11.11
C ALA A 193 3.77 9.39 12.18
N THR A 194 3.80 10.28 13.17
CA THR A 194 4.57 10.11 14.41
C THR A 194 3.86 9.15 15.38
N GLY A 195 4.60 8.59 16.33
CA GLY A 195 4.08 7.74 17.41
C GLY A 195 4.61 6.31 17.34
N ASP A 196 4.23 5.51 18.32
CA ASP A 196 4.58 4.08 18.47
C ASP A 196 3.68 3.17 17.63
N SER A 197 2.55 3.68 17.15
CA SER A 197 1.61 2.95 16.31
C SER A 197 1.03 3.84 15.22
N PRO A 198 1.88 4.41 14.35
CA PRO A 198 1.45 5.33 13.32
C PRO A 198 0.61 4.62 12.26
N VAL A 199 -0.24 5.41 11.60
CA VAL A 199 -0.83 5.02 10.32
C VAL A 199 0.22 5.22 9.23
N PHE A 200 0.51 4.16 8.48
CA PHE A 200 1.21 4.19 7.21
C PHE A 200 0.19 4.13 6.08
N THR A 201 0.29 5.05 5.14
CA THR A 201 -0.60 5.12 3.97
C THR A 201 0.23 5.10 2.70
N ALA A 202 -0.13 4.26 1.75
CA ALA A 202 0.41 4.28 0.39
C ALA A 202 -0.72 4.39 -0.64
N THR A 203 -0.53 5.24 -1.64
CA THR A 203 -1.37 5.28 -2.84
C THR A 203 -0.53 4.93 -4.04
N ILE A 204 -0.94 3.89 -4.76
CA ILE A 204 -0.28 3.40 -5.96
C ILE A 204 -1.19 3.72 -7.15
N GLN A 205 -0.68 4.47 -8.12
CA GLN A 205 -1.43 4.84 -9.32
C GLN A 205 -0.56 4.71 -10.57
N ILE A 206 -1.19 4.64 -11.74
CA ILE A 206 -0.50 4.85 -13.02
C ILE A 206 -0.64 6.31 -13.45
N HIS A 207 0.11 6.71 -14.48
CA HIS A 207 -0.18 7.97 -15.17
C HIS A 207 -1.51 7.87 -15.92
N PHE A 208 -2.28 8.94 -15.85
CA PHE A 208 -3.47 9.16 -16.66
C PHE A 208 -3.59 10.67 -16.90
N SER A 209 -4.12 11.06 -18.06
CA SER A 209 -4.48 12.46 -18.32
C SER A 209 -5.47 12.98 -17.27
N GLN A 210 -5.59 14.29 -17.06
CA GLN A 210 -6.73 14.85 -16.32
C GLN A 210 -7.98 14.86 -17.19
#